data_AF-A0A1I3X1T7-F1
#
_entry.id   AF-A0A1I3X1T7-F1
#
_cell.length_a   1.000
_cell.length_b   1.000
_cell.length_c   1.000
_cell.angle_alpha   90.00
_cell.angle_beta   90.00
_cell.angle_gamma   90.00
#
_symmetry.space_group_name_H-M   'P 1'
#
loop_
_entity.id
_entity.type
_entity.pdbx_description
1 polymer ?
#
loop_
_entity_poly.entity_id
_entity_poly.type
_entity_poly.pdbx_seq_one_letter_code
_entity_poly.pdbx_strand_id
1 'polypeptide(L)' 'MQYSEKDLPVRVHDGELLVLDDGNEVRWESNGEAKAIFIGSSFEPTFELFPNQSETVNIGGRNFALTAFFEDVLEVKKA' A
#
# COMPACT_ATOMS: atom_id res chain seq x y z
N MET A 1 -9.13 8.91 3.76
CA MET A 1 -10.04 7.97 4.46
C MET A 1 -9.20 6.90 5.16
N GLN A 2 -9.75 6.12 6.07
CA GLN A 2 -9.03 4.99 6.70
C GLN A 2 -9.78 3.69 6.40
N TYR A 3 -9.04 2.69 5.90
CA TYR A 3 -9.49 1.33 5.63
C TYR A 3 -8.94 0.35 6.67
N SER A 4 -9.58 -0.80 6.76
CA SER A 4 -9.18 -1.94 7.58
C SER A 4 -8.84 -3.15 6.70
N GLU A 5 -8.16 -4.16 7.25
CA GLU A 5 -7.86 -5.41 6.53
C GLU A 5 -9.12 -6.11 5.97
N LYS A 6 -10.28 -5.91 6.59
CA LYS A 6 -11.56 -6.48 6.16
C LYS A 6 -12.07 -5.88 4.86
N ASP A 7 -11.57 -4.72 4.47
CA ASP A 7 -11.93 -4.02 3.24
C ASP A 7 -11.14 -4.55 2.02
N LEU A 8 -10.19 -5.48 2.22
CA LEU A 8 -9.41 -6.06 1.13
C LEU A 8 -10.29 -6.92 0.19
N PRO A 9 -10.13 -6.81 -1.15
CA PRO A 9 -9.20 -5.93 -1.84
C PRO A 9 -9.67 -4.48 -1.84
N VAL A 10 -8.74 -3.55 -1.63
CA VAL A 10 -9.05 -2.11 -1.51
C VAL A 10 -8.14 -1.28 -2.41
N ARG A 11 -8.66 -0.15 -2.89
CA ARG A 11 -7.90 0.88 -3.61
C ARG A 11 -7.67 2.05 -2.67
N VAL A 12 -6.42 2.24 -2.28
CA VAL A 12 -5.97 3.31 -1.38
C VAL A 12 -5.55 4.49 -2.24
N HIS A 13 -6.17 5.65 -2.07
CA HIS A 13 -5.75 6.89 -2.72
C HIS A 13 -4.68 7.63 -1.91
N ASP A 14 -4.08 8.68 -2.50
CA ASP A 14 -3.10 9.51 -1.80
C ASP A 14 -3.72 10.17 -0.55
N GLY A 15 -2.98 10.19 0.55
CA GLY A 15 -3.47 10.63 1.86
C GLY A 15 -4.43 9.66 2.56
N GLU A 16 -4.68 8.47 1.99
CA GLU A 16 -5.45 7.41 2.62
C GLU A 16 -4.56 6.34 3.24
N LEU A 17 -5.14 5.60 4.20
CA LEU A 17 -4.40 4.66 5.02
C LEU A 17 -5.17 3.34 5.13
N LEU A 18 -4.48 2.22 4.94
CA LEU A 18 -4.97 0.90 5.30
C LEU A 18 -4.30 0.45 6.61
N VAL A 19 -5.10 0.12 7.62
CA VAL A 19 -4.62 -0.47 8.87
C VAL A 19 -4.94 -1.97 8.89
N LEU A 20 -3.91 -2.79 9.02
CA LEU A 20 -4.01 -4.25 9.06
C LEU A 20 -4.40 -4.73 10.47
N ASP A 21 -4.87 -5.98 10.56
CA ASP A 21 -5.38 -6.54 11.83
C ASP A 21 -4.29 -6.64 12.93
N ASP A 22 -3.01 -6.60 12.55
CA ASP A 22 -1.87 -6.60 13.48
C ASP A 22 -1.39 -5.19 13.86
N GLY A 23 -2.08 -4.15 13.37
CA GLY A 23 -1.75 -2.75 13.59
C GLY A 23 -0.69 -2.18 12.63
N ASN A 24 -0.16 -2.97 11.69
CA ASN A 24 0.67 -2.42 10.63
C ASN A 24 -0.15 -1.55 9.68
N GLU A 25 0.51 -0.55 9.13
CA GLU A 25 -0.10 0.42 8.23
C GLU A 25 0.43 0.26 6.82
N VAL A 26 -0.41 0.48 5.81
CA VAL A 26 0.00 0.59 4.41
C VAL A 26 -0.56 1.90 3.86
N ARG A 27 0.34 2.75 3.41
CA ARG A 27 0.02 4.01 2.72
C ARG A 27 1.02 4.26 1.61
N TRP A 28 0.72 5.21 0.75
CA TRP A 28 1.65 5.66 -0.27
C TRP A 28 1.59 7.18 -0.41
N GLU A 29 2.66 7.75 -0.93
CA GLU A 29 2.75 9.16 -1.30
C GLU A 29 3.26 9.25 -2.75
N SER A 30 2.83 10.28 -3.47
CA SER A 30 3.31 10.53 -4.82
C SER A 30 4.79 10.96 -4.82
N ASN A 31 5.62 10.28 -5.61
CA ASN A 31 7.01 10.67 -5.87
C ASN A 31 7.27 10.72 -7.38
N GLY A 32 6.90 11.84 -8.00
CA GLY A 32 6.96 12.00 -9.45
C GLY A 32 5.94 11.09 -10.13
N GLU A 33 6.42 10.10 -10.89
CA GLU A 33 5.55 9.08 -11.51
C GLU A 33 5.40 7.82 -10.63
N ALA A 34 6.25 7.65 -9.62
CA ALA A 34 6.21 6.49 -8.75
C ALA A 34 5.31 6.73 -7.53
N LYS A 35 4.84 5.64 -6.94
CA LYS A 35 4.20 5.62 -5.62
C LYS A 35 5.23 5.15 -4.60
N ALA A 36 5.62 6.04 -3.70
CA ALA A 36 6.49 5.70 -2.57
C ALA A 36 5.65 4.97 -1.52
N ILE A 37 5.94 3.70 -1.29
CA ILE A 37 5.14 2.82 -0.43
C ILE A 37 5.71 2.84 0.99
N PHE A 38 4.87 3.05 1.98
CA PHE A 38 5.23 3.01 3.39
C PHE A 38 4.49 1.85 4.06
N ILE A 39 5.26 1.01 4.75
CA ILE A 39 4.73 -0.10 5.54
C ILE A 39 5.09 0.14 7.02
N GLY A 40 4.09 0.00 7.89
CA GLY A 40 4.20 0.32 9.32
C GLY A 40 4.27 1.83 9.57
N SER A 41 4.87 2.21 10.70
CA SER A 41 4.96 3.60 11.17
C SER A 41 6.24 4.33 10.75
N SER A 42 6.92 3.85 9.70
CA SER A 42 8.15 4.47 9.19
C SER A 42 7.87 5.84 8.53
N PHE A 43 8.83 6.75 8.69
CA PHE A 43 8.87 8.03 7.97
C PHE A 43 9.61 7.94 6.62
N GLU A 44 10.33 6.83 6.38
CA GLU A 44 11.00 6.57 5.11
C GLU A 44 10.21 5.53 4.28
N PRO A 45 10.11 5.71 2.95
CA PRO A 45 9.44 4.74 2.11
C PRO A 45 10.20 3.42 2.12
N THR A 46 9.46 2.32 2.16
CA THR A 46 10.02 0.96 2.13
C THR A 46 10.54 0.62 0.73
N PHE A 47 9.82 1.05 -0.32
CA PHE A 47 10.18 0.92 -1.73
C PHE A 47 9.26 1.80 -2.58
N GLU A 48 9.48 1.79 -3.89
CA GLU A 48 8.68 2.54 -4.85
C GLU A 48 8.11 1.61 -5.91
N LEU A 49 6.88 1.90 -6.36
CA LEU A 49 6.25 1.22 -7.48
C LEU A 49 5.90 2.23 -8.57
N PHE A 50 6.34 1.95 -9.79
CA PHE A 50 5.88 2.66 -10.98
C PHE A 50 4.50 2.14 -11.42
N PRO A 51 3.75 2.91 -12.22
CA PRO A 51 2.47 2.47 -12.75
C PRO A 51 2.56 1.12 -13.45
N ASN A 52 1.57 0.27 -13.21
CA ASN A 52 1.46 -1.13 -13.64
C ASN A 52 2.49 -2.10 -13.02
N GLN A 53 3.31 -1.66 -12.06
CA GLN A 53 4.13 -2.57 -11.27
C GLN A 53 3.32 -3.16 -10.12
N SER A 54 3.66 -4.40 -9.78
CA SER A 54 3.13 -5.07 -8.61
C SER A 54 4.26 -5.73 -7.82
N GLU A 55 4.15 -5.69 -6.50
CA GLU A 55 5.10 -6.32 -5.58
C GLU A 55 4.33 -7.10 -4.51
N THR A 56 4.87 -8.26 -4.11
CA THR A 56 4.31 -9.03 -2.99
C THR A 56 5.18 -8.81 -1.76
N VAL A 57 4.58 -8.25 -0.71
CA VAL A 57 5.28 -7.93 0.54
C VAL A 57 4.79 -8.82 1.68
N ASN A 58 5.71 -9.18 2.57
CA ASN A 58 5.37 -9.87 3.81
C ASN A 58 5.22 -8.85 4.95
N ILE A 59 4.01 -8.72 5.49
CA ILE A 59 3.69 -7.81 6.59
C ILE A 59 3.10 -8.64 7.72
N GLY A 60 3.77 -8.65 8.88
CA GLY A 60 3.34 -9.44 10.04
C GLY A 60 3.18 -10.95 9.75
N GLY A 61 4.01 -11.51 8.86
CA GLY A 61 3.94 -12.93 8.49
C GLY A 61 2.90 -13.28 7.42
N ARG A 62 2.19 -12.29 6.86
CA ARG A 62 1.17 -12.47 5.81
C ARG A 62 1.61 -11.80 4.51
N ASN A 63 1.25 -12.38 3.38
CA ASN A 63 1.60 -11.86 2.07
C ASN A 63 0.49 -11.00 1.49
N PHE A 64 0.85 -9.81 1.02
CA PHE A 64 -0.05 -8.87 0.36
C PHE A 64 0.54 -8.50 -1.00
N ALA A 65 -0.32 -8.49 -2.03
CA ALA A 65 0.02 -7.98 -3.34
C ALA A 65 -0.39 -6.51 -3.43
N LEU A 66 0.58 -5.67 -3.78
CA LEU A 66 0.42 -4.23 -3.96
C LEU A 66 0.59 -3.94 -5.45
N THR A 67 -0.38 -3.26 -6.06
CA THR A 67 -0.33 -2.88 -7.49
C THR A 67 -0.50 -1.37 -7.61
N ALA A 68 0.50 -0.68 -8.17
CA ALA A 68 0.41 0.74 -8.45
C ALA A 68 -0.26 0.95 -9.81
N PHE A 69 -1.25 1.84 -9.86
CA PHE A 69 -1.90 2.25 -11.10
C PHE A 69 -1.39 3.61 -11.58
N PHE A 70 -1.70 3.97 -12.83
CA PHE A 70 -1.40 5.30 -13.36
C PHE A 70 -2.22 6.38 -12.65
N GLU A 71 -3.45 6.05 -12.29
CA GLU A 71 -4.26 6.86 -11.40
C GLU A 71 -3.61 6.97 -10.01
N ASP A 72 -4.06 7.93 -9.21
CA ASP A 72 -3.67 8.08 -7.81
C ASP A 72 -4.32 7.00 -6.94
N VAL A 73 -3.97 5.74 -7.22
CA VAL A 73 -4.46 4.53 -6.58
C VAL A 73 -3.36 3.48 -6.44
N LEU A 74 -3.27 2.93 -5.23
CA LEU A 74 -2.63 1.66 -4.95
C LEU A 74 -3.70 0.61 -4.63
N GLU A 75 -3.75 -0.48 -5.38
CA GLU A 75 -4.56 -1.64 -4.97
C GLU A 75 -3.77 -2.49 -4.00
N VAL A 76 -4.41 -2.88 -2.89
CA VAL A 76 -3.89 -3.85 -1.92
C VAL A 76 -4.84 -5.04 -1.86
N LYS A 77 -4.30 -6.26 -1.92
CA LYS A 77 -5.05 -7.51 -1.74
C LYS A 77 -4.21 -8.59 -1.10
N LYS A 78 -4.86 -9.64 -0.58
CA LYS A 78 -4.17 -10.84 -0.10
C LYS A 78 -3.56 -11.60 -1.28
N ALA A 79 -2.30 -12.04 -1.14
CA ALA A 79 -1.59 -12.83 -2.15
C ALA A 79 -1.86 -14.33 -2.00
#